data_AF-V5E4Z5-F1
#
_entry.id   AF-V5E4Z5-F1
#
_cell.length_a   1.000
_cell.length_b   1.000
_cell.length_c   1.000
_cell.angle_alpha   90.00
_cell.angle_beta   90.00
_cell.angle_gamma   90.00
#
_symmetry.space_group_name_H-M   'P 1'
#
loop_
_entity.id
_entity.type
_entity.pdbx_description
1 polymer ?
#
loop_
_entity_poly.entity_id
_entity_poly.type
_entity_poly.pdbx_seq_one_letter_code
_entity_poly.pdbx_strand_id
1 'polypeptide(L)'
;MAFASRSASRLALRQLGSGPAVASSSRTVVAAFSSTASSSYAASTPEDATSRKAPYSAAAEASPAPSELNAIGRGRKSAGRGRPKMLAPYDQWILSDARVYKQPKPGMGPNWIGDTPFPLNPSFNPPAPIRQSTKTEIWRLHASDPKEWTIRALSEKFSIGLQRTEAILRLKALENEWTSQDKPLQSEFQSNMDRLLGAQDRKRGPEFEPSVQSNDKSVRGIQHEEFSEAEPLDAPSVIAPALAEETLKRSSMIAALPSGGPDVDAMGSSRVVENKRAPLSITSVSGESYKGAGRVQRNERQADKRKGAVAKKQAAADAAAEAVAEAARVERERRRKEQRKGVQAKKPTKKRPQANMSARKGQQVNKSTRKGPQAKKLP
;
A
#
# COMPACT_ATOMS: atom_id res chain seq x y z
N MET A 1 -39.29 -46.34 25.21
CA MET A 1 -40.14 -45.88 24.10
C MET A 1 -39.26 -45.64 22.90
N ALA A 2 -39.45 -46.45 21.86
CA ALA A 2 -38.64 -46.47 20.64
C ALA A 2 -39.36 -45.68 19.54
N PHE A 3 -38.65 -44.80 18.85
CA PHE A 3 -39.09 -44.29 17.55
C PHE A 3 -37.92 -44.40 16.57
N ALA A 4 -38.01 -45.42 15.72
CA ALA A 4 -37.29 -45.51 14.48
C ALA A 4 -38.04 -44.68 13.42
N SER A 5 -37.32 -43.86 12.65
CA SER A 5 -37.85 -43.32 11.40
C SER A 5 -36.82 -43.52 10.28
N ARG A 6 -37.30 -44.19 9.24
CA ARG A 6 -36.63 -44.53 7.99
C ARG A 6 -36.91 -43.44 6.94
N SER A 7 -36.26 -43.60 5.79
CA SER A 7 -36.64 -43.10 4.44
C SER A 7 -36.14 -41.69 4.10
N ALA A 8 -35.71 -41.37 2.89
CA ALA A 8 -35.44 -42.15 1.68
C ALA A 8 -34.55 -41.31 0.74
N SER A 9 -33.73 -42.01 -0.01
CA SER A 9 -32.92 -41.52 -1.13
C SER A 9 -33.80 -41.02 -2.27
N ARG A 10 -33.46 -39.87 -2.87
CA ARG A 10 -33.90 -39.49 -4.22
C ARG A 10 -32.72 -39.02 -5.05
N LEU A 11 -32.29 -39.91 -5.94
CA LEU A 11 -31.53 -39.61 -7.15
C LEU A 11 -32.45 -38.83 -8.09
N ALA A 12 -32.00 -37.66 -8.56
CA ALA A 12 -32.62 -36.98 -9.69
C ALA A 12 -31.53 -36.63 -10.71
N LEU A 13 -31.48 -37.49 -11.72
CA LEU A 13 -30.81 -37.34 -13.00
C LEU A 13 -31.45 -36.14 -13.72
N ARG A 14 -30.68 -35.09 -14.08
CA ARG A 14 -31.13 -34.11 -15.07
C ARG A 14 -30.13 -33.95 -16.22
N GLN A 15 -30.66 -34.39 -17.33
CA GLN A 15 -30.23 -34.51 -18.70
C GLN A 15 -29.85 -33.18 -19.36
N LEU A 16 -28.94 -33.33 -20.31
CA LEU A 16 -28.31 -32.34 -21.18
C LEU A 16 -29.33 -31.52 -22.00
N GLY A 17 -29.13 -30.21 -22.05
CA GLY A 17 -29.78 -29.30 -22.99
C GLY A 17 -28.73 -28.54 -23.79
N SER A 18 -28.40 -29.06 -24.97
CA SER A 18 -27.61 -28.40 -26.02
C SER A 18 -28.50 -27.37 -26.72
N GLY A 19 -28.18 -26.08 -26.56
CA GLY A 19 -28.80 -24.97 -27.30
C GLY A 19 -27.85 -24.35 -28.33
N PRO A 20 -28.37 -23.80 -29.45
CA PRO A 20 -27.58 -23.37 -30.59
C PRO A 20 -26.78 -22.08 -30.33
N ALA A 21 -25.54 -22.07 -30.84
CA ALA A 21 -24.64 -20.93 -30.81
C ALA A 21 -25.15 -19.81 -31.72
N VAL A 22 -25.64 -18.73 -31.13
CA VAL A 22 -25.90 -17.46 -31.83
C VAL A 22 -24.58 -16.69 -31.88
N ALA A 23 -24.07 -16.51 -33.09
CA ALA A 23 -22.90 -15.68 -33.37
C ALA A 23 -23.22 -14.20 -33.05
N SER A 24 -22.81 -13.74 -31.87
CA SER A 24 -22.84 -12.31 -31.54
C SER A 24 -21.54 -11.66 -31.99
N SER A 25 -21.64 -10.90 -33.08
CA SER A 25 -20.59 -10.04 -33.61
C SER A 25 -20.47 -8.80 -32.72
N SER A 26 -19.56 -8.85 -31.75
CA SER A 26 -19.20 -7.69 -30.92
C SER A 26 -17.88 -7.12 -31.45
N ARG A 27 -17.98 -6.03 -32.23
CA ARG A 27 -16.83 -5.19 -32.59
C ARG A 27 -16.27 -4.58 -31.31
N THR A 28 -15.14 -5.11 -30.84
CA THR A 28 -14.32 -4.47 -29.82
C THR A 28 -13.61 -3.28 -30.43
N VAL A 29 -14.09 -2.07 -30.15
CA VAL A 29 -13.29 -0.85 -30.29
C VAL A 29 -12.35 -0.83 -29.08
N VAL A 30 -11.12 -1.29 -29.28
CA VAL A 30 -10.05 -1.17 -28.29
C VAL A 30 -9.64 0.30 -28.26
N ALA A 31 -10.26 1.09 -27.37
CA ALA A 31 -9.73 2.38 -27.00
C ALA A 31 -8.45 2.14 -26.18
N ALA A 32 -7.30 2.31 -26.83
CA ALA A 32 -6.00 2.26 -26.20
C ALA A 32 -5.86 3.46 -25.24
N PHE A 33 -6.22 3.27 -23.96
CA PHE A 33 -5.81 4.17 -22.90
C PHE A 33 -4.29 4.01 -22.69
N SER A 34 -3.53 4.93 -23.29
CA SER A 34 -2.11 5.10 -23.00
C SER A 34 -1.95 5.73 -21.63
N SER A 35 -1.83 4.91 -20.58
CA SER A 35 -1.36 5.35 -19.27
C SER A 35 0.16 5.53 -19.33
N THR A 36 0.63 6.74 -19.66
CA THR A 36 2.03 7.11 -19.43
C THR A 36 2.27 7.31 -17.92
N ALA A 37 2.44 6.20 -17.22
CA ALA A 37 3.04 6.21 -15.89
C ALA A 37 4.56 6.36 -16.06
N SER A 38 5.04 7.61 -15.99
CA SER A 38 6.47 7.90 -15.80
C SER A 38 6.87 7.45 -14.40
N SER A 39 7.22 6.17 -14.28
CA SER A 39 7.90 5.62 -13.11
C SER A 39 9.39 5.63 -13.37
N SER A 40 10.06 6.70 -12.97
CA SER A 40 11.52 6.78 -12.97
C SER A 40 12.07 5.96 -11.79
N TYR A 41 12.13 4.64 -11.94
CA TYR A 41 13.08 3.83 -11.20
C TYR A 41 14.43 3.98 -11.86
N ALA A 42 15.25 4.89 -11.34
CA ALA A 42 16.67 4.91 -11.64
C ALA A 42 17.30 3.68 -10.99
N ALA A 43 17.69 2.71 -11.82
CA ALA A 43 18.52 1.60 -11.43
C ALA A 43 19.89 2.12 -10.97
N SER A 44 20.27 1.85 -9.73
CA SER A 44 21.59 2.13 -9.19
C SER A 44 22.60 1.14 -9.77
N THR A 45 23.44 1.62 -10.69
CA THR A 45 24.66 0.93 -11.14
C THR A 45 25.75 1.07 -10.05
N PRO A 46 26.44 0.00 -9.65
CA PRO A 46 27.43 0.03 -8.58
C PRO A 46 28.86 0.11 -9.12
N GLU A 47 29.24 1.18 -9.81
CA GLU A 47 30.60 1.32 -10.35
C GLU A 47 30.97 2.81 -10.47
N ASP A 48 31.09 3.53 -9.33
CA ASP A 48 31.97 4.72 -9.24
C ASP A 48 32.17 5.16 -7.78
N ALA A 49 32.83 4.31 -6.99
CA ALA A 49 33.19 4.60 -5.61
C ALA A 49 34.69 4.91 -5.51
N THR A 50 35.13 5.99 -6.17
CA THR A 50 36.48 6.53 -5.96
C THR A 50 36.50 8.04 -5.94
N SER A 51 37.13 8.58 -4.90
CA SER A 51 37.64 9.95 -4.77
C SER A 51 36.66 11.07 -4.36
N ARG A 52 36.21 11.05 -3.10
CA ARG A 52 36.12 12.30 -2.33
C ARG A 52 36.90 12.19 -1.03
N LYS A 53 38.09 12.79 -1.07
CA LYS A 53 38.97 13.06 0.06
C LYS A 53 38.21 13.86 1.13
N ALA A 54 38.24 13.38 2.37
CA ALA A 54 37.93 14.19 3.53
C ALA A 54 39.18 15.01 3.92
N PRO A 55 39.09 16.33 4.15
CA PRO A 55 40.17 17.03 4.81
C PRO A 55 40.15 16.72 6.31
N TYR A 56 41.18 15.96 6.75
CA TYR A 56 41.94 16.09 8.01
C TYR A 56 41.34 17.02 9.08
N SER A 57 40.99 16.60 10.31
CA SER A 57 41.79 15.87 11.32
C SER A 57 43.23 16.39 11.48
N ALA A 58 43.34 17.45 12.29
CA ALA A 58 44.53 17.77 13.09
C ALA A 58 43.98 18.08 14.50
N ALA A 59 44.24 17.18 15.45
CA ALA A 59 45.31 17.35 16.45
C ALA A 59 44.94 18.37 17.55
N ALA A 60 44.45 17.84 18.66
CA ALA A 60 44.66 18.39 20.00
C ALA A 60 44.48 17.28 21.03
N GLU A 61 45.58 16.59 21.32
CA GLU A 61 45.80 15.99 22.63
C GLU A 61 45.60 17.08 23.68
N ALA A 62 44.59 16.92 24.53
CA ALA A 62 44.46 17.67 25.76
C ALA A 62 44.37 16.66 26.90
N SER A 63 45.44 16.62 27.69
CA SER A 63 45.62 15.80 28.88
C SER A 63 44.46 15.92 29.88
N PRO A 64 44.14 14.85 30.63
CA PRO A 64 43.25 14.95 31.79
C PRO A 64 44.02 15.59 32.96
N ALA A 65 43.70 16.86 33.28
CA ALA A 65 44.12 17.47 34.54
C ALA A 65 43.10 17.13 35.65
N PRO A 66 43.53 16.60 36.81
CA PRO A 66 42.71 16.54 38.00
C PRO A 66 42.85 17.87 38.75
N SER A 67 41.79 18.68 38.80
CA SER A 67 41.74 19.84 39.71
C SER A 67 40.72 19.60 40.82
N GLU A 68 41.28 19.60 42.01
CA GLU A 68 40.62 19.51 43.30
C GLU A 68 39.71 20.72 43.59
N LEU A 69 38.71 20.45 44.43
CA LEU A 69 38.23 21.28 45.54
C LEU A 69 38.36 22.80 45.39
N ASN A 70 37.22 23.44 45.06
CA ASN A 70 36.89 24.73 45.68
C ASN A 70 35.42 24.73 46.11
N ALA A 71 35.26 24.46 47.40
CA ALA A 71 34.09 24.85 48.18
C ALA A 71 34.07 26.37 48.36
N ILE A 72 32.89 26.88 48.74
CA ILE A 72 32.61 28.23 49.27
C ILE A 72 32.18 29.25 48.21
N GLY A 73 30.91 29.10 47.84
CA GLY A 73 30.06 30.17 47.31
C GLY A 73 28.67 30.06 47.94
N ARG A 74 28.54 30.49 49.21
CA ARG A 74 27.23 30.70 49.84
C ARG A 74 26.54 31.88 49.12
N GLY A 75 25.51 31.61 48.33
CA GLY A 75 24.74 32.72 47.76
C GLY A 75 23.66 32.28 46.78
N ARG A 76 22.41 32.38 47.22
CA ARG A 76 21.14 32.22 46.49
C ARG A 76 20.65 30.78 46.31
N LYS A 77 19.75 30.42 47.22
CA LYS A 77 18.69 29.43 47.04
C LYS A 77 17.76 29.91 45.90
N SER A 78 18.18 29.79 44.66
CA SER A 78 17.24 29.76 43.55
C SER A 78 16.40 28.49 43.74
N ALA A 79 15.13 28.67 44.10
CA ALA A 79 14.14 27.60 44.10
C ALA A 79 14.31 26.80 42.80
N GLY A 80 14.77 25.57 42.98
CA GLY A 80 15.51 24.84 41.98
C GLY A 80 14.57 24.45 40.85
N ARG A 81 14.75 25.09 39.69
CA ARG A 81 14.44 24.43 38.43
C ARG A 81 15.35 23.23 38.36
N GLY A 82 14.84 22.10 38.86
CA GLY A 82 15.57 20.86 38.95
C GLY A 82 16.23 20.61 37.61
N ARG A 83 17.57 20.58 37.61
CA ARG A 83 18.30 20.10 36.43
C ARG A 83 17.63 18.78 36.02
N PRO A 84 17.29 18.60 34.73
CA PRO A 84 16.78 17.33 34.27
C PRO A 84 17.71 16.25 34.82
N LYS A 85 17.18 15.30 35.59
CA LYS A 85 17.98 14.16 36.04
C LYS A 85 18.55 13.57 34.76
N MET A 86 19.87 13.66 34.59
CA MET A 86 20.52 12.99 33.47
C MET A 86 20.09 11.53 33.54
N LEU A 87 19.65 10.96 32.41
CA LEU A 87 19.22 9.57 32.39
C LEU A 87 20.33 8.71 33.00
N ALA A 88 19.94 7.70 33.78
CA ALA A 88 20.89 6.76 34.33
C ALA A 88 21.72 6.15 33.19
N PRO A 89 23.02 5.84 33.41
CA PRO A 89 23.81 5.08 32.45
C PRO A 89 23.05 3.84 31.97
N TYR A 90 23.23 3.47 30.70
CA TYR A 90 22.47 2.39 30.05
C TYR A 90 22.41 1.10 30.88
N ASP A 91 23.55 0.70 31.46
CA ASP A 91 23.66 -0.51 32.28
C ASP A 91 22.82 -0.46 33.56
N GLN A 92 22.64 0.72 34.14
CA GLN A 92 21.76 0.89 35.30
C GLN A 92 20.29 0.89 34.88
N TRP A 93 19.96 1.53 33.75
CA TRP A 93 18.59 1.57 33.23
C TRP A 93 18.07 0.20 32.79
N ILE A 94 18.91 -0.63 32.16
CA ILE A 94 18.55 -2.00 31.76
C ILE A 94 18.28 -2.91 32.97
N LEU A 95 18.91 -2.61 34.11
CA LEU A 95 18.73 -3.33 35.37
C LEU A 95 17.58 -2.79 36.22
N SER A 96 17.12 -1.56 36.00
CA SER A 96 15.98 -0.97 36.70
C SER A 96 14.72 -1.01 35.82
N ASP A 97 14.33 0.13 35.26
CA ASP A 97 13.02 0.40 34.66
C ASP A 97 12.79 -0.44 33.40
N ALA A 98 13.85 -0.69 32.62
CA ALA A 98 13.70 -1.41 31.36
C ALA A 98 13.47 -2.92 31.53
N ARG A 99 13.59 -3.47 32.74
CA ARG A 99 13.25 -4.88 33.02
C ARG A 99 11.79 -5.20 32.66
N VAL A 100 10.89 -4.23 32.76
CA VAL A 100 9.46 -4.39 32.41
C VAL A 100 9.28 -4.66 30.90
N TYR A 101 10.19 -4.17 30.05
CA TYR A 101 10.12 -4.35 28.60
C TYR A 101 10.75 -5.66 28.12
N LYS A 102 11.61 -6.30 28.93
CA LYS A 102 12.26 -7.57 28.57
C LYS A 102 11.26 -8.72 28.44
N GLN A 103 10.25 -8.75 29.30
CA GLN A 103 9.21 -9.78 29.29
C GLN A 103 7.85 -9.10 29.46
N PRO A 104 7.17 -8.74 28.36
CA PRO A 104 5.90 -8.04 28.42
C PRO A 104 4.86 -8.91 29.13
N LYS A 105 4.17 -8.30 30.10
CA LYS A 105 3.15 -9.00 30.88
C LYS A 105 2.03 -9.51 29.96
N PRO A 106 1.62 -10.78 30.10
CA PRO A 106 0.48 -11.30 29.38
C PRO A 106 -0.76 -10.43 29.44
N GLY A 107 -1.33 -10.08 28.29
CA GLY A 107 -2.66 -9.47 28.21
C GLY A 107 -2.76 -8.04 28.72
N MET A 108 -1.64 -7.37 29.02
CA MET A 108 -1.64 -5.98 29.50
C MET A 108 -1.63 -4.93 28.37
N GLY A 109 -1.81 -5.35 27.11
CA GLY A 109 -1.78 -4.45 25.96
C GLY A 109 -0.37 -4.12 25.49
N PRO A 110 -0.23 -3.10 24.62
CA PRO A 110 1.06 -2.64 24.13
C PRO A 110 1.95 -2.17 25.29
N ASN A 111 3.12 -2.79 25.45
CA ASN A 111 4.06 -2.43 26.51
C ASN A 111 5.04 -1.35 25.99
N TRP A 112 4.53 -0.13 25.79
CA TRP A 112 5.32 1.01 25.32
C TRP A 112 6.08 1.70 26.47
N ILE A 113 7.13 2.46 26.12
CA ILE A 113 7.94 3.20 27.11
C ILE A 113 7.13 4.34 27.78
N GLY A 114 6.08 4.82 27.13
CA GLY A 114 5.10 5.77 27.67
C GLY A 114 3.70 5.53 27.08
N ASP A 115 2.87 6.58 27.01
CA ASP A 115 1.49 6.47 26.49
C ASP A 115 1.42 6.18 25.00
N THR A 116 2.49 6.46 24.26
CA THR A 116 2.62 6.24 22.81
C THR A 116 3.91 5.48 22.51
N PRO A 117 4.01 4.76 21.37
CA PRO A 117 5.21 4.00 21.03
C PRO A 117 6.46 4.90 20.91
N PHE A 118 6.26 6.18 20.55
CA PHE A 118 7.32 7.17 20.43
C PHE A 118 7.01 8.38 21.31
N PRO A 119 7.67 8.54 22.47
CA PRO A 119 7.40 9.66 23.38
C PRO A 119 7.55 11.04 22.75
N LEU A 120 8.42 11.18 21.74
CA LEU A 120 8.64 12.43 21.01
C LEU A 120 7.64 12.65 19.86
N ASN A 121 6.80 11.67 19.55
CA ASN A 121 5.77 11.75 18.53
C ASN A 121 4.42 11.21 19.04
N PRO A 122 3.69 11.99 19.85
CA PRO A 122 2.40 11.56 20.40
C PRO A 122 1.31 11.41 19.33
N SER A 123 1.50 11.96 18.12
CA SER A 123 0.53 11.82 17.03
C SER A 123 0.49 10.41 16.44
N PHE A 124 1.56 9.63 16.60
CA PHE A 124 1.62 8.25 16.14
C PHE A 124 1.12 7.30 17.23
N ASN A 125 -0.19 7.08 17.26
CA ASN A 125 -0.84 6.12 18.16
C ASN A 125 -1.59 5.06 17.33
N PRO A 126 -0.93 3.96 16.94
CA PRO A 126 -1.54 2.96 16.08
C PRO A 126 -2.72 2.28 16.79
N PRO A 127 -3.86 2.08 16.11
CA PRO A 127 -5.00 1.38 16.70
C PRO A 127 -4.65 -0.08 16.96
N ALA A 128 -5.22 -0.66 18.02
CA ALA A 128 -5.01 -2.06 18.35
C ALA A 128 -5.46 -2.98 17.19
N PRO A 129 -4.67 -4.02 16.84
CA PRO A 129 -5.02 -4.93 15.77
C PRO A 129 -6.27 -5.76 16.12
N ILE A 130 -6.92 -6.28 15.08
CA ILE A 130 -8.09 -7.16 15.23
C ILE A 130 -7.61 -8.55 15.67
N ARG A 131 -8.21 -9.08 16.74
CA ARG A 131 -7.89 -10.40 17.28
C ARG A 131 -8.24 -11.53 16.30
N GLN A 132 -7.46 -12.60 16.31
CA GLN A 132 -7.65 -13.74 15.41
C GLN A 132 -9.05 -14.38 15.51
N SER A 133 -9.62 -14.45 16.71
CA SER A 133 -11.00 -14.91 16.97
C SER A 133 -12.03 -14.17 16.12
N THR A 134 -11.98 -12.84 16.11
CA THR A 134 -12.87 -12.00 15.32
C THR A 134 -12.65 -12.20 13.82
N LYS A 135 -11.40 -12.31 13.37
CA LYS A 135 -11.08 -12.61 11.96
C LYS A 135 -11.68 -13.96 11.52
N THR A 136 -11.58 -14.99 12.37
CA THR A 136 -12.20 -16.29 12.09
C THR A 136 -13.72 -16.24 12.08
N GLU A 137 -14.34 -15.40 12.92
CA GLU A 137 -15.79 -15.23 12.95
C GLU A 137 -16.31 -14.52 11.69
N ILE A 138 -15.63 -13.45 11.26
CA ILE A 138 -15.92 -12.74 10.00
C ILE A 138 -15.87 -13.72 8.83
N TRP A 139 -14.81 -14.52 8.74
CA TRP A 139 -14.66 -15.53 7.70
C TRP A 139 -15.78 -16.59 7.78
N ARG A 140 -16.09 -17.10 8.98
CA ARG A 140 -17.13 -18.12 9.19
C ARG A 140 -18.50 -17.64 8.73
N LEU A 141 -18.88 -16.39 9.04
CA LEU A 141 -20.16 -15.81 8.62
C LEU A 141 -20.21 -15.60 7.10
N HIS A 142 -19.15 -15.04 6.51
CA HIS A 142 -19.08 -14.85 5.06
C HIS A 142 -19.09 -16.18 4.29
N ALA A 143 -18.42 -17.21 4.83
CA ALA A 143 -18.33 -18.53 4.22
C ALA A 143 -19.64 -19.33 4.35
N SER A 144 -20.51 -19.03 5.33
CA SER A 144 -21.82 -19.69 5.42
C SER A 144 -22.76 -19.14 4.34
N ASP A 145 -22.96 -17.83 4.31
CA ASP A 145 -23.95 -17.19 3.45
C ASP A 145 -23.41 -15.87 2.86
N PRO A 146 -22.65 -15.91 1.75
CA PRO A 146 -22.01 -14.72 1.19
C PRO A 146 -22.99 -13.69 0.62
N LYS A 147 -24.25 -14.10 0.37
CA LYS A 147 -25.33 -13.20 -0.07
C LYS A 147 -25.91 -12.36 1.07
N GLU A 148 -26.00 -12.93 2.26
CA GLU A 148 -26.51 -12.25 3.47
C GLU A 148 -25.37 -11.47 4.14
N TRP A 149 -24.24 -12.14 4.37
CA TRP A 149 -23.05 -11.58 5.00
C TRP A 149 -22.13 -10.91 3.98
N THR A 150 -22.64 -9.90 3.29
CA THR A 150 -21.83 -9.06 2.40
C THR A 150 -20.75 -8.30 3.17
N ILE A 151 -19.72 -7.80 2.46
CA ILE A 151 -18.62 -7.03 3.06
C ILE A 151 -19.16 -5.82 3.85
N ARG A 152 -20.19 -5.14 3.34
CA ARG A 152 -20.84 -4.01 4.01
C ARG A 152 -21.57 -4.44 5.28
N ALA A 153 -22.33 -5.53 5.25
CA ALA A 153 -23.01 -6.06 6.45
C ALA A 153 -22.02 -6.51 7.55
N LEU A 154 -20.91 -7.13 7.16
CA LEU A 154 -19.84 -7.51 8.10
C LEU A 154 -19.13 -6.29 8.67
N SER A 155 -18.84 -5.29 7.83
CA SER A 155 -18.24 -4.02 8.22
C SER A 155 -19.10 -3.31 9.26
N GLU A 156 -20.42 -3.26 9.06
CA GLU A 156 -21.37 -2.68 10.00
C GLU A 156 -21.42 -3.46 11.32
N LYS A 157 -21.58 -4.80 11.24
CA LYS A 157 -21.71 -5.67 12.42
C LYS A 157 -20.49 -5.64 13.35
N PHE A 158 -19.29 -5.63 12.78
CA PHE A 158 -18.04 -5.61 13.56
C PHE A 158 -17.44 -4.21 13.71
N SER A 159 -18.07 -3.20 13.10
CA SER A 159 -17.57 -1.82 13.04
C SER A 159 -16.10 -1.75 12.61
N ILE A 160 -15.81 -2.38 11.47
CA ILE A 160 -14.48 -2.42 10.83
C ILE A 160 -14.62 -1.85 9.44
N GLY A 161 -13.72 -0.97 9.01
CA GLY A 161 -13.78 -0.39 7.66
C GLY A 161 -13.84 -1.43 6.53
N LEU A 162 -14.56 -1.10 5.45
CA LEU A 162 -14.84 -1.98 4.31
C LEU A 162 -13.56 -2.62 3.73
N GLN A 163 -12.55 -1.80 3.44
CA GLN A 163 -11.26 -2.26 2.89
C GLN A 163 -10.56 -3.25 3.81
N ARG A 164 -10.64 -3.03 5.13
CA ARG A 164 -10.02 -3.92 6.12
C ARG A 164 -10.78 -5.24 6.21
N THR A 165 -12.10 -5.21 6.16
CA THR A 165 -12.95 -6.41 6.13
C THR A 165 -12.66 -7.25 4.89
N GLU A 166 -12.54 -6.63 3.72
CA GLU A 166 -12.15 -7.31 2.48
C GLU A 166 -10.76 -7.97 2.59
N ALA A 167 -9.77 -7.23 3.12
CA ALA A 167 -8.42 -7.76 3.31
C ALA A 167 -8.42 -8.98 4.25
N ILE A 168 -9.22 -8.96 5.33
CA ILE A 168 -9.36 -10.11 6.24
C ILE A 168 -9.90 -11.33 5.50
N LEU A 169 -10.93 -11.16 4.66
CA LEU A 169 -11.50 -12.26 3.88
C LEU A 169 -10.47 -12.85 2.91
N ARG A 170 -9.74 -12.01 2.18
CA ARG A 170 -8.68 -12.45 1.26
C ARG A 170 -7.57 -13.22 1.98
N LEU A 171 -7.08 -12.71 3.10
CA LEU A 171 -6.03 -13.36 3.89
C LEU A 171 -6.49 -14.69 4.50
N LYS A 172 -7.77 -14.78 4.90
CA LYS A 172 -8.34 -16.03 5.42
C LYS A 172 -8.56 -17.09 4.34
N ALA A 173 -8.91 -16.68 3.12
CA ALA A 173 -8.94 -17.59 1.98
C ALA A 173 -7.55 -18.20 1.73
N LEU A 174 -6.50 -17.38 1.79
CA LEU A 174 -5.11 -17.83 1.63
C LEU A 174 -4.66 -18.76 2.77
N GLU A 175 -5.03 -18.47 4.02
CA GLU A 175 -4.77 -19.35 5.17
C GLU A 175 -5.37 -20.76 4.96
N ASN A 176 -6.58 -20.84 4.41
CA ASN A 176 -7.23 -22.12 4.08
C ASN A 176 -6.52 -22.84 2.93
N GLU A 177 -6.04 -22.12 1.92
CA GLU A 177 -5.23 -22.69 0.83
C GLU A 177 -3.90 -23.24 1.35
N TRP A 178 -3.25 -22.55 2.28
CA TRP A 178 -2.01 -23.05 2.89
C TRP A 178 -2.27 -24.27 3.77
N THR A 179 -3.39 -24.28 4.47
CA THR A 179 -3.83 -25.45 5.25
C THR A 179 -4.11 -26.64 4.34
N SER A 180 -4.73 -26.45 3.17
CA SER A 180 -4.97 -27.53 2.21
C SER A 180 -3.70 -28.03 1.50
N GLN A 181 -2.64 -27.20 1.48
CA GLN A 181 -1.31 -27.55 1.00
C GLN A 181 -0.41 -28.16 2.10
N ASP A 182 -0.95 -28.42 3.30
CA ASP A 182 -0.21 -28.91 4.47
C ASP A 182 1.01 -28.04 4.84
N LYS A 183 0.94 -26.73 4.57
CA LYS A 183 1.99 -25.79 4.97
C LYS A 183 1.83 -25.44 6.45
N PRO A 184 2.89 -25.53 7.26
CA PRO A 184 2.80 -25.24 8.69
C PRO A 184 2.50 -23.75 8.94
N LEU A 185 1.39 -23.48 9.63
CA LEU A 185 0.99 -22.13 10.04
C LEU A 185 1.68 -21.73 11.35
N GLN A 186 2.12 -20.47 11.45
CA GLN A 186 2.77 -19.93 12.65
C GLN A 186 1.74 -19.42 13.69
N SER A 187 0.83 -20.29 14.14
CA SER A 187 -0.27 -19.93 15.04
C SER A 187 0.19 -19.43 16.41
N GLU A 188 1.24 -20.03 16.98
CA GLU A 188 1.78 -19.64 18.30
C GLU A 188 2.40 -18.25 18.26
N PHE A 189 3.16 -17.97 17.19
CA PHE A 189 3.75 -16.65 16.98
C PHE A 189 2.65 -15.60 16.84
N GLN A 190 1.62 -15.89 16.05
CA GLN A 190 0.46 -15.02 15.89
C GLN A 190 -0.24 -14.77 17.23
N SER A 191 -0.50 -15.81 18.03
CA SER A 191 -1.14 -15.67 19.34
C SER A 191 -0.30 -14.82 20.30
N ASN A 192 1.02 -14.94 20.25
CA ASN A 192 1.92 -14.12 21.06
C ASN A 192 1.90 -12.66 20.61
N MET A 193 1.88 -12.40 19.30
CA MET A 193 1.78 -11.04 18.74
C MET A 193 0.43 -10.39 19.06
N ASP A 194 -0.67 -11.13 18.96
CA ASP A 194 -2.00 -10.64 19.36
C ASP A 194 -1.99 -10.23 20.84
N ARG A 195 -1.31 -11.00 21.70
CA ARG A 195 -1.16 -10.68 23.13
C ARG A 195 -0.28 -9.45 23.36
N LEU A 196 0.82 -9.33 22.64
CA LEU A 196 1.79 -8.22 22.77
C LEU A 196 1.22 -6.89 22.28
N LEU A 197 0.45 -6.92 21.20
CA LEU A 197 -0.13 -5.73 20.59
C LEU A 197 -1.48 -5.35 21.22
N GLY A 198 -1.94 -6.10 22.22
CA GLY A 198 -3.23 -5.85 22.86
C GLY A 198 -4.41 -6.00 21.90
N ALA A 199 -4.37 -6.99 21.02
CA ALA A 199 -5.41 -7.24 20.03
C ALA A 199 -6.78 -7.37 20.72
N GLN A 200 -7.76 -6.62 20.21
CA GLN A 200 -9.06 -6.50 20.86
C GLN A 200 -10.06 -7.49 20.24
N ASP A 201 -10.83 -8.17 21.10
CA ASP A 201 -12.10 -8.74 20.69
C ASP A 201 -13.10 -7.60 20.53
N ARG A 202 -13.38 -7.20 19.30
CA ARG A 202 -14.32 -6.10 19.05
C ARG A 202 -15.76 -6.55 19.26
N LYS A 203 -16.15 -6.57 20.55
CA LYS A 203 -17.53 -6.45 21.00
C LYS A 203 -17.85 -5.04 21.51
N ARG A 204 -16.84 -4.18 21.66
CA ARG A 204 -16.94 -2.84 22.23
C ARG A 204 -16.65 -1.76 21.19
N GLY A 205 -17.70 -1.04 20.82
CA GLY A 205 -17.67 0.31 20.22
C GLY A 205 -17.28 0.38 18.74
N PRO A 206 -17.82 1.35 17.99
CA PRO A 206 -17.41 1.63 16.62
C PRO A 206 -15.95 2.11 16.59
N GLU A 207 -15.14 1.57 15.67
CA GLU A 207 -13.78 2.06 15.44
C GLU A 207 -13.83 3.50 14.93
N PHE A 208 -12.92 4.34 15.42
CA PHE A 208 -12.55 5.54 14.68
C PHE A 208 -11.91 5.06 13.38
N GLU A 209 -12.71 5.01 12.31
CA GLU A 209 -12.26 4.82 10.94
C GLU A 209 -10.93 5.57 10.80
N PRO A 210 -9.83 4.91 10.36
CA PRO A 210 -8.57 5.60 10.16
C PRO A 210 -8.89 6.81 9.31
N SER A 211 -8.67 8.01 9.88
CA SER A 211 -9.19 9.29 9.38
C SER A 211 -9.23 9.23 7.89
N VAL A 212 -10.46 9.18 7.34
CA VAL A 212 -10.81 9.09 5.92
C VAL A 212 -9.59 9.48 5.14
N GLN A 213 -8.96 8.49 4.44
CA GLN A 213 -7.89 8.74 3.47
C GLN A 213 -8.20 10.10 2.93
N SER A 214 -7.40 11.10 3.31
CA SER A 214 -7.76 12.48 3.03
C SER A 214 -8.16 12.41 1.57
N ASN A 215 -9.45 12.64 1.31
CA ASN A 215 -9.91 12.94 -0.01
C ASN A 215 -9.22 14.27 -0.22
N ASP A 216 -7.92 14.19 -0.47
CA ASP A 216 -7.03 15.21 -0.92
C ASP A 216 -7.48 15.36 -2.37
N LYS A 217 -8.73 15.78 -2.52
CA LYS A 217 -9.16 17.01 -3.16
C LYS A 217 -8.24 18.15 -2.68
N SER A 218 -6.92 17.96 -2.76
CA SER A 218 -6.06 18.89 -3.44
C SER A 218 -6.94 19.54 -4.49
N VAL A 219 -7.25 20.81 -4.25
CA VAL A 219 -7.97 21.68 -5.18
C VAL A 219 -7.23 21.76 -6.53
N ARG A 220 -6.05 21.11 -6.65
CA ARG A 220 -5.27 20.95 -7.87
C ARG A 220 -5.47 19.60 -8.59
N GLY A 221 -6.32 18.70 -8.11
CA GLY A 221 -6.70 17.46 -8.79
C GLY A 221 -8.01 17.60 -9.58
N ILE A 222 -8.16 16.81 -10.65
CA ILE A 222 -9.42 16.70 -11.40
C ILE A 222 -10.50 16.24 -10.41
N GLN A 223 -11.57 17.03 -10.25
CA GLN A 223 -12.70 16.66 -9.41
C GLN A 223 -13.38 15.45 -10.05
N HIS A 224 -13.40 14.32 -9.34
CA HIS A 224 -14.13 13.13 -9.75
C HIS A 224 -15.53 13.15 -9.13
N GLU A 225 -16.56 12.95 -9.94
CA GLU A 225 -17.92 12.73 -9.46
C GLU A 225 -18.03 11.31 -8.89
N GLU A 226 -18.43 11.21 -7.62
CA GLU A 226 -18.74 9.91 -7.01
C GLU A 226 -20.18 9.55 -7.39
N PHE A 227 -20.35 8.68 -8.39
CA PHE A 227 -21.65 8.09 -8.70
C PHE A 227 -22.04 7.11 -7.60
N SER A 228 -23.28 7.19 -7.13
CA SER A 228 -23.79 6.21 -6.17
C SER A 228 -23.85 4.82 -6.82
N GLU A 229 -23.52 3.75 -6.09
CA GLU A 229 -23.54 2.37 -6.60
C GLU A 229 -24.92 1.92 -7.11
N ALA A 230 -25.98 2.68 -6.78
CA ALA A 230 -27.35 2.43 -7.20
C ALA A 230 -27.70 3.08 -8.56
N GLU A 231 -26.87 3.98 -9.09
CA GLU A 231 -27.15 4.67 -10.34
C GLU A 231 -26.66 3.90 -11.57
N PRO A 232 -27.42 3.92 -12.69
CA PRO A 232 -26.97 3.33 -13.96
C PRO A 232 -25.66 3.96 -14.44
N LEU A 233 -24.81 3.17 -15.11
CA LEU A 233 -23.54 3.62 -15.70
C LEU A 233 -23.67 4.80 -16.69
N ASP A 234 -24.89 5.09 -17.16
CA ASP A 234 -25.21 6.13 -18.13
C ASP A 234 -25.96 7.32 -17.49
N ALA A 235 -25.93 7.43 -16.16
CA ALA A 235 -26.55 8.54 -15.45
C ALA A 235 -25.83 9.87 -15.83
N PRO A 236 -26.58 10.93 -16.20
CA PRO A 236 -25.99 12.22 -16.52
C PRO A 236 -25.33 12.81 -15.25
N SER A 237 -24.07 13.19 -15.39
CA SER A 237 -23.27 13.88 -14.36
C SER A 237 -23.99 15.12 -13.85
N VAL A 238 -24.25 15.19 -12.54
CA VAL A 238 -24.94 16.32 -11.89
C VAL A 238 -24.04 17.56 -11.85
N ILE A 239 -22.71 17.37 -11.81
CA ILE A 239 -21.75 18.48 -11.64
C ILE A 239 -21.26 19.02 -13.00
N ALA A 240 -21.36 18.25 -14.10
CA ALA A 240 -20.90 18.71 -15.41
C ALA A 240 -21.51 20.04 -15.89
N PRO A 241 -22.83 20.33 -15.72
CA PRO A 241 -23.36 21.65 -16.08
C PRO A 241 -22.74 22.78 -15.26
N ALA A 242 -22.55 22.57 -13.96
CA ALA A 242 -21.93 23.56 -13.07
C ALA A 242 -20.45 23.80 -13.43
N LEU A 243 -19.71 22.75 -13.78
CA LEU A 243 -18.32 22.85 -14.26
C LEU A 243 -18.24 23.56 -15.62
N ALA A 244 -19.18 23.30 -16.53
CA ALA A 244 -19.27 24.01 -17.81
C ALA A 244 -19.51 25.51 -17.60
N GLU A 245 -20.40 25.89 -16.68
CA GLU A 245 -20.61 27.29 -16.32
C GLU A 245 -19.39 27.93 -15.67
N GLU A 246 -18.71 27.24 -14.76
CA GLU A 246 -17.49 27.74 -14.11
C GLU A 246 -16.37 27.95 -15.12
N THR A 247 -16.16 26.99 -16.04
CA THR A 247 -15.15 27.11 -17.09
C THR A 247 -15.44 28.28 -18.02
N LEU A 248 -16.70 28.53 -18.37
CA LEU A 248 -17.12 29.72 -19.11
C LEU A 248 -16.84 31.00 -18.33
N LYS A 249 -17.24 31.10 -17.06
CA LYS A 249 -16.96 32.25 -16.18
C LYS A 249 -15.46 32.50 -16.03
N ARG A 250 -14.67 31.45 -15.86
CA ARG A 250 -13.21 31.56 -15.76
C ARG A 250 -12.60 32.03 -17.07
N SER A 251 -13.07 31.50 -18.21
CA SER A 251 -12.61 31.93 -19.52
C SER A 251 -12.94 33.39 -19.80
N SER A 252 -14.14 33.86 -19.40
CA SER A 252 -14.55 35.26 -19.57
C SER A 252 -13.76 36.18 -18.65
N MET A 253 -13.50 35.78 -17.40
CA MET A 253 -12.60 36.51 -16.50
C MET A 253 -11.19 36.61 -17.09
N ILE A 254 -10.63 35.51 -17.61
CA ILE A 254 -9.30 35.51 -18.23
C ILE A 254 -9.27 36.42 -19.48
N ALA A 255 -10.34 36.41 -20.28
CA ALA A 255 -10.47 37.29 -21.45
C ALA A 255 -10.66 38.77 -21.07
N ALA A 256 -11.32 39.04 -19.93
CA ALA A 256 -11.56 40.39 -19.42
C ALA A 256 -10.38 40.95 -18.63
N LEU A 257 -9.47 40.11 -18.13
CA LEU A 257 -8.21 40.58 -17.62
C LEU A 257 -7.53 41.37 -18.75
N PRO A 258 -6.93 42.53 -18.46
CA PRO A 258 -6.04 43.18 -19.39
C PRO A 258 -4.79 42.29 -19.51
N SER A 259 -4.92 41.19 -20.24
CA SER A 259 -3.80 40.53 -20.91
C SER A 259 -3.38 41.47 -22.04
N GLY A 260 -3.00 42.70 -21.66
CA GLY A 260 -2.30 43.62 -22.49
C GLY A 260 -0.96 42.97 -22.78
N GLY A 261 -0.96 42.08 -23.79
CA GLY A 261 0.16 42.05 -24.69
C GLY A 261 0.47 43.51 -25.06
N PRO A 262 1.75 43.89 -25.11
CA PRO A 262 2.15 45.27 -25.31
C PRO A 262 1.33 45.89 -26.42
N ASP A 263 0.72 47.03 -26.13
CA ASP A 263 -0.11 47.79 -27.05
C ASP A 263 0.62 47.90 -28.38
N VAL A 264 0.00 47.36 -29.44
CA VAL A 264 0.65 47.19 -30.75
C VAL A 264 1.03 48.53 -31.37
N ASP A 265 0.33 49.58 -30.97
CA ASP A 265 0.51 50.94 -31.45
C ASP A 265 1.32 51.82 -30.47
N ALA A 266 1.73 51.27 -29.31
CA ALA A 266 2.58 52.00 -28.38
C ALA A 266 4.00 52.13 -28.96
N MET A 267 4.32 53.35 -29.39
CA MET A 267 5.69 53.77 -29.68
C MET A 267 6.51 53.63 -28.39
N GLY A 268 7.56 52.81 -28.43
CA GLY A 268 8.37 52.48 -27.25
C GLY A 268 8.91 53.74 -26.60
N SER A 269 8.54 53.97 -25.34
CA SER A 269 9.07 55.06 -24.51
C SER A 269 9.73 54.49 -23.25
N SER A 270 10.97 54.90 -22.99
CA SER A 270 11.63 54.59 -21.72
C SER A 270 11.33 55.73 -20.74
N ARG A 271 10.67 55.42 -19.62
CA ARG A 271 10.52 56.38 -18.52
C ARG A 271 11.39 55.93 -17.36
N VAL A 272 12.33 56.79 -16.96
CA VAL A 272 13.07 56.61 -15.72
C VAL A 272 12.20 57.16 -14.59
N VAL A 273 11.85 56.29 -13.64
CA VAL A 273 11.06 56.71 -12.47
C VAL A 273 12.05 57.00 -11.35
N GLU A 274 12.24 58.28 -11.06
CA GLU A 274 13.05 58.73 -9.93
C GLU A 274 12.25 58.56 -8.63
N ASN A 275 12.64 57.57 -7.84
CA ASN A 275 12.21 57.43 -6.45
C ASN A 275 13.42 57.71 -5.55
N LYS A 276 13.22 57.84 -4.22
CA LYS A 276 14.32 58.01 -3.23
C LYS A 276 15.28 56.80 -3.12
N ARG A 277 15.24 55.87 -4.07
CA ARG A 277 16.08 54.67 -4.22
C ARG A 277 16.75 54.71 -5.60
N ALA A 278 17.65 53.77 -5.89
CA ALA A 278 18.32 53.69 -7.20
C ALA A 278 17.31 53.78 -8.36
N PRO A 279 17.57 54.61 -9.38
CA PRO A 279 16.62 54.87 -10.46
C PRO A 279 16.34 53.59 -11.24
N LEU A 280 15.05 53.29 -11.43
CA LEU A 280 14.60 52.17 -12.27
C LEU A 280 14.19 52.73 -13.63
N SER A 281 14.82 52.24 -14.71
CA SER A 281 14.40 52.50 -16.07
C SER A 281 13.32 51.50 -16.48
N ILE A 282 12.09 51.96 -16.68
CA ILE A 282 11.02 51.14 -17.24
C ILE A 282 11.01 51.40 -18.75
N THR A 283 11.52 50.45 -19.51
CA THR A 283 11.52 50.50 -20.99
C THR A 283 10.20 49.90 -21.48
N SER A 284 9.28 50.71 -21.99
CA SER A 284 8.15 50.17 -22.74
C SER A 284 8.66 49.73 -24.11
N VAL A 285 8.58 48.43 -24.37
CA VAL A 285 9.02 47.84 -25.63
C VAL A 285 7.84 47.93 -26.60
N SER A 286 8.06 48.47 -27.81
CA SER A 286 7.00 48.59 -28.81
C SER A 286 6.40 47.22 -29.16
N GLY A 287 5.13 47.19 -29.55
CA GLY A 287 4.46 45.96 -29.99
C GLY A 287 5.19 45.23 -31.13
N GLU A 288 5.98 45.95 -31.93
CA GLU A 288 6.81 45.37 -32.99
C GLU A 288 8.00 44.56 -32.48
N SER A 289 8.55 44.88 -31.31
CA SER A 289 9.63 44.09 -30.71
C SER A 289 9.15 42.69 -30.28
N TYR A 290 7.83 42.52 -30.08
CA TYR A 290 7.18 41.22 -29.88
C TYR A 290 6.80 40.50 -31.19
N LYS A 291 6.92 41.13 -32.37
CA LYS A 291 6.75 40.47 -33.68
C LYS A 291 7.93 39.55 -34.05
N GLY A 292 9.02 39.55 -33.28
CA GLY A 292 10.11 38.58 -33.46
C GLY A 292 9.63 37.15 -33.17
N ALA A 293 9.40 36.35 -34.23
CA ALA A 293 9.00 34.94 -34.20
C ALA A 293 8.25 34.55 -32.91
N GLY A 294 7.04 35.10 -32.77
CA GLY A 294 6.31 35.20 -31.51
C GLY A 294 6.18 33.90 -30.73
N ARG A 295 5.79 34.00 -29.46
CA ARG A 295 5.53 32.82 -28.58
C ARG A 295 4.72 31.73 -29.29
N VAL A 296 3.79 32.10 -30.17
CA VAL A 296 3.01 31.19 -31.01
C VAL A 296 3.89 30.36 -31.94
N GLN A 297 4.71 30.98 -32.81
CA GLN A 297 5.63 30.26 -33.69
C GLN A 297 6.69 29.45 -32.93
N ARG A 298 7.14 29.94 -31.76
CA ARG A 298 8.04 29.18 -30.89
C ARG A 298 7.34 27.96 -30.29
N ASN A 299 6.09 28.11 -29.86
CA ASN A 299 5.27 27.01 -29.35
C ASN A 299 4.93 26.01 -30.45
N GLU A 300 4.64 26.45 -31.67
CA GLU A 300 4.43 25.59 -32.84
C GLU A 300 5.70 24.80 -33.16
N ARG A 301 6.87 25.46 -33.25
CA ARG A 301 8.16 24.77 -33.42
C ARG A 301 8.45 23.78 -32.29
N GLN A 302 8.12 24.11 -31.05
CA GLN A 302 8.27 23.18 -29.93
C GLN A 302 7.27 22.02 -30.01
N ALA A 303 6.04 22.27 -30.44
CA ALA A 303 5.01 21.25 -30.65
C ALA A 303 5.44 20.28 -31.75
N ASP A 304 5.98 20.77 -32.86
CA ASP A 304 6.50 19.93 -33.94
C ASP A 304 7.72 19.13 -33.51
N LYS A 305 8.63 19.73 -32.73
CA LYS A 305 9.75 19.01 -32.12
C LYS A 305 9.28 17.91 -31.16
N ARG A 306 8.22 18.16 -30.39
CA ARG A 306 7.61 17.15 -29.50
C ARG A 306 6.94 16.04 -30.30
N LYS A 307 6.18 16.36 -31.36
CA LYS A 307 5.57 15.35 -32.26
C LYS A 307 6.64 14.43 -32.86
N GLY A 308 7.74 14.98 -33.36
CA GLY A 308 8.87 14.19 -33.87
C GLY A 308 9.50 13.28 -32.81
N ALA A 309 9.69 13.79 -31.58
CA ALA A 309 10.23 13.00 -30.48
C ALA A 309 9.28 11.88 -30.02
N VAL A 310 7.96 12.13 -30.02
CA VAL A 310 6.94 11.12 -29.68
C VAL A 310 6.88 10.04 -30.76
N ALA A 311 6.85 10.41 -32.04
CA ALA A 311 6.88 9.46 -33.15
C ALA A 311 8.15 8.58 -33.11
N LYS A 312 9.32 9.17 -32.82
CA LYS A 312 10.57 8.41 -32.66
C LYS A 312 10.52 7.44 -31.47
N LYS A 313 9.91 7.84 -30.35
CA LYS A 313 9.74 6.96 -29.18
C LYS A 313 8.75 5.82 -29.46
N GLN A 314 7.65 6.10 -30.15
CA GLN A 314 6.68 5.07 -30.56
C GLN A 314 7.33 4.07 -31.52
N ALA A 315 8.02 4.53 -32.56
CA ALA A 315 8.75 3.65 -33.46
C ALA A 315 9.81 2.78 -32.75
N ALA A 316 10.52 3.34 -31.76
CA ALA A 316 11.47 2.57 -30.95
C ALA A 316 10.77 1.54 -30.04
N ALA A 317 9.60 1.87 -29.48
CA ALA A 317 8.82 0.95 -28.68
C ALA A 317 8.24 -0.19 -29.51
N ASP A 318 7.75 0.10 -30.73
CA ASP A 318 7.24 -0.90 -31.65
C ASP A 318 8.35 -1.85 -32.12
N ALA A 319 9.53 -1.33 -32.46
CA ALA A 319 10.70 -2.14 -32.79
C ALA A 319 11.16 -3.02 -31.61
N ALA A 320 11.13 -2.50 -30.38
CA ALA A 320 11.43 -3.28 -29.19
C ALA A 320 10.40 -4.39 -28.94
N ALA A 321 9.12 -4.12 -29.15
CA ALA A 321 8.06 -5.10 -29.03
C ALA A 321 8.20 -6.23 -30.07
N GLU A 322 8.57 -5.90 -31.31
CA GLU A 322 8.84 -6.88 -32.37
C GLU A 322 10.04 -7.77 -32.02
N ALA A 323 11.15 -7.20 -31.53
CA ALA A 323 12.31 -7.95 -31.10
C ALA A 323 12.00 -8.92 -29.93
N VAL A 324 11.17 -8.49 -28.97
CA VAL A 324 10.71 -9.34 -27.87
C VAL A 324 9.82 -10.48 -28.37
N ALA A 325 8.94 -10.20 -29.35
CA ALA A 325 8.08 -11.22 -29.96
C ALA A 325 8.90 -12.25 -30.75
N GLU A 326 9.94 -11.83 -31.47
CA GLU A 326 10.85 -12.72 -32.19
C GLU A 326 11.65 -13.60 -31.22
N ALA A 327 12.22 -13.02 -30.16
CA ALA A 327 12.94 -13.78 -29.13
C ALA A 327 12.04 -14.84 -28.47
N ALA A 328 10.78 -14.50 -28.17
CA ALA A 328 9.81 -15.44 -27.63
C ALA A 328 9.46 -16.57 -28.62
N ARG A 329 9.45 -16.29 -29.92
CA ARG A 329 9.23 -17.30 -30.97
C ARG A 329 10.41 -18.28 -31.06
N VAL A 330 11.65 -17.78 -31.03
CA VAL A 330 12.87 -18.60 -31.01
C VAL A 330 12.91 -19.51 -29.79
N GLU A 331 12.58 -18.99 -28.60
CA GLU A 331 12.56 -19.77 -27.36
C GLU A 331 11.48 -20.87 -27.37
N ARG A 332 10.29 -20.59 -27.92
CA ARG A 332 9.24 -21.61 -28.12
C ARG A 332 9.70 -22.73 -29.06
N GLU A 333 10.40 -22.40 -30.14
CA GLU A 333 10.96 -23.41 -31.05
C GLU A 333 12.05 -24.25 -30.39
N ARG A 334 12.91 -23.64 -29.57
CA ARG A 334 13.93 -24.35 -28.80
C ARG A 334 13.30 -25.36 -27.83
N ARG A 335 12.32 -24.93 -27.04
CA ARG A 335 11.56 -25.81 -26.13
C ARG A 335 10.88 -26.97 -26.87
N ARG A 336 10.30 -26.71 -28.05
CA ARG A 336 9.68 -27.75 -28.90
C ARG A 336 10.71 -28.77 -29.39
N LYS A 337 11.93 -28.34 -29.76
CA LYS A 337 13.03 -29.24 -30.14
C LYS A 337 13.53 -30.08 -28.96
N GLU A 338 13.64 -29.50 -27.76
CA GLU A 338 14.04 -30.22 -26.53
C GLU A 338 13.00 -31.28 -26.13
N GLN A 339 11.71 -30.95 -26.18
CA GLN A 339 10.64 -31.92 -25.93
C GLN A 339 10.66 -33.10 -26.92
N ARG A 340 10.93 -32.83 -28.21
CA ARG A 340 11.09 -33.89 -29.22
C ARG A 340 12.28 -34.81 -28.93
N LYS A 341 13.41 -34.30 -28.44
CA LYS A 341 14.57 -35.11 -28.04
C LYS A 341 14.29 -35.96 -26.79
N GLY A 342 13.57 -35.43 -25.81
CA GLY A 342 13.25 -36.14 -24.56
C GLY A 342 12.34 -37.35 -24.74
N VAL A 343 11.44 -37.34 -25.72
CA VAL A 343 10.50 -38.45 -25.98
C VAL A 343 11.20 -39.68 -26.59
N GLN A 344 12.31 -39.53 -27.31
CA GLN A 344 13.04 -40.68 -27.88
C GLN A 344 13.92 -41.43 -26.87
N ALA A 345 14.25 -40.83 -25.72
CA ALA A 345 15.17 -41.42 -24.74
C ALA A 345 14.52 -42.38 -23.72
N LYS A 346 13.18 -42.48 -23.68
CA LYS A 346 12.47 -43.37 -22.74
C LYS A 346 11.80 -44.53 -23.49
N LYS A 347 12.59 -45.44 -24.06
CA LYS A 347 12.12 -46.82 -24.27
C LYS A 347 12.07 -47.49 -22.89
N PRO A 348 10.90 -47.93 -22.40
CA PRO A 348 10.79 -48.56 -21.10
C PRO A 348 11.45 -49.94 -21.15
N THR A 349 12.62 -50.07 -20.52
CA THR A 349 13.16 -51.38 -20.16
C THR A 349 12.27 -51.98 -19.08
N LYS A 350 11.43 -52.94 -19.50
CA LYS A 350 10.46 -53.68 -18.70
C LYS A 350 11.19 -54.56 -17.66
N LYS A 351 11.72 -53.98 -16.58
CA LYS A 351 12.16 -54.72 -15.39
C LYS A 351 10.99 -54.81 -14.40
N ARG A 352 10.43 -56.01 -14.37
CA ARG A 352 9.37 -56.52 -13.49
C ARG A 352 9.88 -56.53 -12.03
N PRO A 353 9.31 -55.75 -11.10
CA PRO A 353 9.67 -55.86 -9.69
C PRO A 353 8.99 -57.09 -9.08
N GLN A 354 9.80 -57.94 -8.45
CA GLN A 354 9.31 -59.05 -7.63
C GLN A 354 8.63 -58.50 -6.37
N ALA A 355 7.46 -59.07 -6.08
CA ALA A 355 6.69 -58.81 -4.88
C ALA A 355 7.44 -59.33 -3.65
N ASN A 356 7.81 -58.43 -2.74
CA ASN A 356 8.14 -58.80 -1.37
C ASN A 356 6.93 -58.48 -0.49
N MET A 357 6.13 -59.52 -0.26
CA MET A 357 5.25 -59.59 0.91
C MET A 357 6.14 -59.72 2.15
N SER A 358 6.06 -58.76 3.07
CA SER A 358 6.51 -58.99 4.43
C SER A 358 5.54 -58.35 5.39
N ALA A 359 4.92 -59.25 6.16
CA ALA A 359 3.99 -59.01 7.23
C ALA A 359 4.58 -58.04 8.26
N ARG A 360 3.77 -57.04 8.67
CA ARG A 360 4.02 -56.34 9.92
C ARG A 360 2.83 -56.53 10.86
N LYS A 361 3.06 -57.49 11.78
CA LYS A 361 2.32 -57.76 13.01
C LYS A 361 1.98 -56.48 13.75
N GLY A 362 0.79 -56.49 14.34
CA GLY A 362 0.19 -55.38 15.04
C GLY A 362 0.90 -54.94 16.32
N GLN A 363 0.45 -53.80 16.83
CA GLN A 363 0.70 -53.38 18.19
C GLN A 363 -0.58 -52.79 18.77
N GLN A 364 -0.91 -53.33 19.93
CA GLN A 364 -2.11 -53.17 20.72
C GLN A 364 -2.15 -51.80 21.43
N VAL A 365 -3.40 -51.35 21.62
CA VAL A 365 -4.00 -50.86 22.88
C VAL A 365 -3.16 -49.90 23.74
N ASN A 366 -3.68 -48.69 23.93
CA ASN A 366 -3.77 -48.08 25.26
C ASN A 366 -4.94 -47.09 25.34
N LYS A 367 -6.01 -47.54 26.00
CA LYS A 367 -7.09 -46.71 26.55
C LYS A 367 -6.53 -45.91 27.72
N SER A 368 -6.54 -44.59 27.65
CA SER A 368 -6.33 -43.71 28.81
C SER A 368 -7.61 -42.92 29.09
N THR A 369 -8.30 -43.37 30.13
CA THR A 369 -9.40 -42.69 30.82
C THR A 369 -8.87 -41.45 31.52
N ARG A 370 -9.35 -40.25 31.16
CA ARG A 370 -9.11 -39.03 31.96
C ARG A 370 -10.41 -38.50 32.56
N LYS A 371 -10.41 -38.54 33.89
CA LYS A 371 -11.40 -38.06 34.86
C LYS A 371 -11.87 -36.63 34.59
N GLY A 372 -13.17 -36.40 34.77
CA GLY A 372 -13.78 -35.07 34.81
C GLY A 372 -13.47 -34.30 36.11
N PRO A 373 -13.64 -32.96 36.13
CA PRO A 373 -13.48 -32.16 37.33
C PRO A 373 -14.79 -32.04 38.12
N GLN A 374 -14.64 -32.15 39.44
CA GLN A 374 -15.67 -31.97 40.44
C GLN A 374 -16.17 -30.51 40.50
N ALA A 375 -17.49 -30.36 40.62
CA ALA A 375 -18.15 -29.13 40.98
C ALA A 375 -17.92 -28.83 42.48
N LYS A 376 -17.33 -27.67 42.79
CA LYS A 376 -17.33 -27.10 44.13
C LYS A 376 -18.56 -26.21 44.30
N LYS A 377 -19.49 -26.65 45.16
CA LYS A 377 -20.41 -25.79 45.90
C LYS A 377 -19.64 -25.03 46.97
N LEU A 378 -19.90 -23.75 47.13
CA LEU A 378 -19.65 -22.98 48.35
C LEU A 378 -20.78 -21.91 48.49
N PRO A 379 -21.03 -21.44 49.73
CA PRO A 379 -22.36 -21.20 50.30
C PRO A 379 -23.05 -19.90 49.89
#